data_AF-E3KLK7-F1
#
_entry.id   AF-E3KLK7-F1
#
_cell.length_a   1.000
_cell.length_b   1.000
_cell.length_c   1.000
_cell.angle_alpha   90.00
_cell.angle_beta   90.00
_cell.angle_gamma   90.00
#
_symmetry.space_group_name_H-M   'P 1'
#
loop_
_entity.id
_entity.type
_entity.pdbx_description
1 polymer ?
#
loop_
_entity_poly.entity_id
_entity_poly.type
_entity_poly.pdbx_seq_one_letter_code
_entity_poly.pdbx_strand_id
1 'polypeptide(L)'
;MGSRMNSTSSSNPLMEFHPTHLFNQSDESAPPGSPVDRNNRLKHGNWFETQLVLSLAIGSLAFLTFCYSRARSTLTFAPRTHLSSFSPHPVHLKSGFFSWILPTLKTSEHTVLQIVGLDAVVLLYFFKLGFFYFLTCTIFAFLFLVPINIHENGTTEGVPPDPPSPKLLRSLGEQVAQPLNFLFSDDKYNWPDLTKNVTLYHCVHLGFTYFFSLLLLRFLKITYLRFIETKPIFSLAHHSSVPLRTLIIENLPLHLQNDEALFEYFNDLLRFKVESVNVVRDVSGLVPLLSRRTKALINLEEAWAKWLGNPVRGEAALNYHPEEELARIVYHPRDDQTPNR
;
A
#
# COMPACT_ATOMS: atom_id res chain seq x y z
N MET A 1 92.99 -26.93 13.59
CA MET A 1 91.89 -26.25 14.31
C MET A 1 91.18 -25.34 13.30
N GLY A 2 90.15 -25.80 12.59
CA GLY A 2 88.74 -25.79 13.06
C GLY A 2 88.06 -24.49 12.59
N SER A 3 87.54 -24.43 11.35
CA SER A 3 86.11 -24.52 10.95
C SER A 3 85.51 -23.13 10.65
N ARG A 4 85.19 -22.74 9.39
CA ARG A 4 83.86 -22.82 8.69
C ARG A 4 82.71 -22.22 9.55
N MET A 5 81.95 -21.19 9.16
CA MET A 5 81.04 -21.04 7.99
C MET A 5 80.47 -19.59 7.89
N ASN A 6 80.37 -19.03 6.66
CA ASN A 6 79.15 -18.54 5.95
C ASN A 6 78.02 -17.86 6.77
N SER A 7 77.33 -16.79 6.35
CA SER A 7 76.90 -16.36 5.01
C SER A 7 76.41 -14.90 4.98
N THR A 8 76.80 -14.20 3.92
CA THR A 8 76.08 -13.20 3.10
C THR A 8 74.62 -12.81 3.44
N SER A 9 74.33 -11.50 3.43
CA SER A 9 73.45 -10.91 2.41
C SER A 9 73.66 -9.39 2.31
N SER A 10 73.97 -8.96 1.09
CA SER A 10 74.13 -7.59 0.60
C SER A 10 72.78 -7.01 0.17
N SER A 11 72.54 -5.71 0.36
CA SER A 11 72.18 -4.78 -0.75
C SER A 11 71.73 -3.39 -0.25
N ASN A 12 72.60 -2.41 -0.52
CA ASN A 12 72.43 -1.01 -0.95
C ASN A 12 71.24 -0.09 -0.53
N PRO A 13 71.52 1.23 -0.39
CA PRO A 13 70.58 2.22 0.11
C PRO A 13 69.69 2.80 -1.01
N LEU A 14 68.39 2.96 -0.72
CA LEU A 14 67.44 3.69 -1.57
C LEU A 14 67.05 5.01 -0.90
N MET A 15 67.44 6.09 -1.57
CA MET A 15 66.64 7.30 -1.84
C MET A 15 65.61 7.70 -0.77
N GLU A 16 66.00 8.71 0.04
CA GLU A 16 65.07 9.53 0.83
C GLU A 16 64.09 10.23 -0.12
N PHE A 17 62.83 9.76 -0.15
CA PHE A 17 61.73 10.44 -0.80
C PHE A 17 60.98 11.29 0.23
N HIS A 18 61.07 12.60 0.06
CA HIS A 18 60.29 13.61 0.75
C HIS A 18 58.95 13.80 0.00
N PRO A 19 57.77 13.45 0.53
CA PRO A 19 56.51 13.78 -0.12
C PRO A 19 55.97 15.07 0.48
N THR A 20 56.59 16.19 0.14
CA THR A 20 55.96 17.52 0.24
C THR A 20 55.52 17.91 -1.15
N HIS A 21 54.41 17.35 -1.63
CA HIS A 21 53.57 17.89 -2.71
C HIS A 21 52.33 16.99 -2.84
N LEU A 22 51.15 17.61 -3.04
CA LEU A 22 49.82 17.03 -3.25
C LEU A 22 48.89 16.94 -2.03
N PHE A 23 48.57 18.09 -1.44
CA PHE A 23 47.19 18.37 -1.01
C PHE A 23 46.87 19.85 -1.27
N ASN A 24 46.73 20.19 -2.55
CA ASN A 24 45.91 21.34 -2.94
C ASN A 24 44.78 20.77 -3.80
N GLN A 25 43.79 20.19 -3.14
CA GLN A 25 42.60 19.62 -3.76
C GLN A 25 41.40 20.48 -3.33
N SER A 26 41.44 21.75 -3.73
CA SER A 26 40.22 22.48 -4.02
C SER A 26 39.84 22.08 -5.45
N ASP A 27 38.63 21.52 -5.62
CA ASP A 27 37.98 21.23 -6.90
C ASP A 27 38.33 19.93 -7.65
N GLU A 28 38.43 18.79 -6.96
CA GLU A 28 38.27 17.48 -7.64
C GLU A 28 36.97 16.81 -7.18
N SER A 29 35.93 16.91 -8.02
CA SER A 29 34.65 16.25 -7.80
C SER A 29 34.87 14.74 -7.71
N ALA A 30 34.67 14.17 -6.52
CA ALA A 30 34.83 12.74 -6.27
C ALA A 30 34.06 11.91 -7.32
N PRO A 31 34.59 10.73 -7.73
CA PRO A 31 33.98 9.94 -8.79
C PRO A 31 32.52 9.58 -8.45
N PRO A 32 31.60 9.62 -9.45
CA PRO A 32 30.19 9.43 -9.22
C PRO A 32 29.90 8.07 -8.57
N GLY A 33 29.26 8.08 -7.41
CA GLY A 33 28.95 6.88 -6.62
C GLY A 33 29.95 6.56 -5.51
N SER A 34 31.03 7.33 -5.36
CA SER A 34 31.92 7.20 -4.20
C SER A 34 31.23 7.65 -2.89
N PRO A 35 31.63 7.13 -1.72
CA PRO A 35 31.07 7.56 -0.43
C PRO A 35 31.20 9.08 -0.18
N VAL A 36 32.27 9.69 -0.68
CA VAL A 36 32.53 11.15 -0.59
C VAL A 36 31.56 11.93 -1.46
N ASP A 37 31.35 11.50 -2.71
CA ASP A 37 30.35 12.08 -3.60
C ASP A 37 28.92 11.92 -3.05
N ARG A 38 28.58 10.75 -2.46
CA ARG A 38 27.30 10.54 -1.78
C ARG A 38 27.10 11.52 -0.62
N ASN A 39 28.12 11.70 0.22
CA ASN A 39 28.04 12.64 1.35
C ASN A 39 27.95 14.09 0.87
N ASN A 40 28.69 14.48 -0.17
CA ASN A 40 28.62 15.82 -0.74
C ASN A 40 27.26 16.12 -1.38
N ARG A 41 26.66 15.15 -2.09
CA ARG A 41 25.29 15.27 -2.63
C ARG A 41 24.23 15.34 -1.52
N LEU A 42 24.41 14.60 -0.43
CA LEU A 42 23.50 14.66 0.73
C LEU A 42 23.62 15.98 1.51
N LYS A 43 24.81 16.60 1.52
CA LYS A 43 25.07 17.89 2.18
C LYS A 43 24.55 19.10 1.39
N HIS A 44 24.53 19.02 0.06
CA HIS A 44 24.22 20.15 -0.82
C HIS A 44 22.98 19.95 -1.72
N GLY A 45 22.31 18.80 -1.65
CA GLY A 45 21.14 18.51 -2.47
C GLY A 45 19.82 18.87 -1.77
N ASN A 46 18.92 19.53 -2.49
CA ASN A 46 17.54 19.81 -2.04
C ASN A 46 16.69 18.52 -2.09
N TRP A 47 17.00 17.56 -1.22
CA TRP A 47 16.43 16.21 -1.30
C TRP A 47 14.96 16.19 -0.92
N PHE A 48 14.59 16.94 0.12
CA PHE A 48 13.20 17.09 0.52
C PHE A 48 12.36 17.79 -0.56
N GLU A 49 12.87 18.88 -1.13
CA GLU A 49 12.18 19.64 -2.19
C GLU A 49 11.98 18.78 -3.45
N THR A 50 13.04 18.12 -3.91
CA THR A 50 12.96 17.26 -5.10
C THR A 50 11.98 16.11 -4.91
N GLN A 51 11.95 15.48 -3.73
CA GLN A 51 11.00 14.40 -3.43
C GLN A 51 9.56 14.92 -3.35
N LEU A 52 9.34 16.11 -2.78
CA LEU A 52 8.02 16.74 -2.70
C LEU A 52 7.49 17.07 -4.10
N VAL A 53 8.31 17.70 -4.94
CA VAL A 53 7.94 18.05 -6.31
C VAL A 53 7.68 16.80 -7.14
N LEU A 54 8.55 15.79 -7.06
CA LEU A 54 8.40 14.55 -7.82
C LEU A 54 7.14 13.79 -7.42
N SER A 55 6.89 13.62 -6.12
CA SER A 55 5.71 12.91 -5.62
C SER A 55 4.40 13.65 -5.96
N LEU A 56 4.39 14.98 -5.86
CA LEU A 56 3.24 15.80 -6.23
C LEU A 56 2.98 15.78 -7.75
N ALA A 57 4.03 15.81 -8.57
CA ALA A 57 3.93 15.72 -10.02
C ALA A 57 3.37 14.36 -10.46
N ILE A 58 3.91 13.25 -9.94
CA ILE A 58 3.43 11.90 -10.26
C ILE A 58 2.00 11.71 -9.74
N GLY A 59 1.71 12.14 -8.51
CA GLY A 59 0.39 12.02 -7.89
C GLY A 59 -0.68 12.82 -8.64
N SER A 60 -0.39 14.07 -9.02
CA SER A 60 -1.31 14.89 -9.80
C SER A 60 -1.54 14.34 -11.21
N LEU A 61 -0.49 13.86 -11.89
CA LEU A 61 -0.61 13.24 -13.21
C LEU A 61 -1.47 11.97 -13.15
N ALA A 62 -1.24 11.09 -12.17
CA ALA A 62 -2.03 9.88 -11.98
C ALA A 62 -3.50 10.22 -11.65
N PHE A 63 -3.73 11.20 -10.79
CA PHE A 63 -5.06 11.66 -10.42
C PHE A 63 -5.83 12.25 -11.60
N LEU A 64 -5.19 13.09 -12.43
CA LEU A 64 -5.79 13.65 -13.64
C LEU A 64 -6.08 12.57 -14.69
N THR A 65 -5.15 11.63 -14.87
CA THR A 65 -5.33 10.48 -15.79
C THR A 65 -6.51 9.62 -15.35
N PHE A 66 -6.64 9.37 -14.04
CA PHE A 66 -7.79 8.68 -13.47
C PHE A 66 -9.09 9.45 -13.70
N CYS A 67 -9.11 10.75 -13.40
CA CYS A 67 -10.30 11.58 -13.61
C CYS A 67 -10.75 11.59 -15.07
N TYR A 68 -9.80 11.69 -16.01
CA TYR A 68 -10.08 11.62 -17.45
C TYR A 68 -10.60 10.23 -17.87
N SER A 69 -9.93 9.15 -17.46
CA SER A 69 -10.31 7.78 -17.82
C SER A 69 -11.69 7.40 -17.27
N ARG A 70 -11.99 7.80 -16.03
CA ARG A 70 -13.29 7.60 -15.39
C ARG A 70 -14.41 8.33 -16.11
N ALA A 71 -14.17 9.58 -16.53
CA ALA A 71 -15.15 10.39 -17.25
C ALA A 71 -15.45 9.83 -18.65
N ARG A 72 -14.45 9.23 -19.31
CA ARG A 72 -14.58 8.68 -20.66
C ARG A 72 -15.15 7.25 -20.69
N SER A 73 -14.79 6.40 -19.73
CA SER A 73 -15.08 4.96 -19.78
C SER A 73 -15.95 4.49 -18.61
N THR A 74 -17.21 4.92 -18.55
CA THR A 74 -18.15 4.57 -17.47
C THR A 74 -18.39 3.07 -17.34
N LEU A 75 -18.42 2.33 -18.46
CA LEU A 75 -18.63 0.88 -18.46
C LEU A 75 -17.53 0.11 -17.70
N THR A 76 -16.27 0.57 -17.78
CA THR A 76 -15.14 -0.06 -17.08
C THR A 76 -15.08 0.34 -15.61
N PHE A 77 -15.36 1.62 -15.31
CA PHE A 77 -15.21 2.17 -13.95
C PHE A 77 -16.45 2.06 -13.07
N ALA A 78 -17.63 1.79 -13.65
CA ALA A 78 -18.88 1.63 -12.92
C ALA A 78 -19.74 0.44 -13.41
N PRO A 79 -19.18 -0.76 -13.66
CA PRO A 79 -19.91 -1.87 -14.28
C PRO A 79 -21.11 -2.32 -13.44
N ARG A 80 -20.97 -2.30 -12.10
CA ARG A 80 -22.04 -2.70 -11.17
C ARG A 80 -23.25 -1.77 -11.20
N THR A 81 -23.08 -0.52 -11.61
CA THR A 81 -24.20 0.43 -11.71
C THR A 81 -25.08 0.17 -12.93
N HIS A 82 -24.56 -0.55 -13.93
CA HIS A 82 -25.29 -0.93 -15.14
C HIS A 82 -26.02 -2.29 -14.98
N LEU A 83 -25.86 -2.99 -13.87
CA LEU A 83 -26.61 -4.22 -13.59
C LEU A 83 -28.00 -3.85 -13.05
N SER A 84 -29.05 -4.33 -13.71
CA SER A 84 -30.46 -4.01 -13.40
C SER A 84 -30.86 -4.25 -11.94
N SER A 85 -30.28 -5.26 -11.30
CA SER A 85 -30.53 -5.59 -9.88
C SER A 85 -29.77 -4.73 -8.86
N PHE A 86 -28.73 -3.99 -9.28
CA PHE A 86 -27.85 -3.21 -8.39
C PHE A 86 -27.81 -1.72 -8.72
N SER A 87 -28.54 -1.27 -9.74
CA SER A 87 -28.59 0.14 -10.15
C SER A 87 -29.12 1.01 -9.01
N PRO A 88 -28.29 1.83 -8.34
CA PRO A 88 -28.80 2.80 -7.39
C PRO A 88 -29.47 3.93 -8.18
N HIS A 89 -30.49 4.52 -7.57
CA HIS A 89 -31.27 5.66 -8.04
C HIS A 89 -30.47 6.73 -8.86
N PRO A 90 -31.13 7.49 -9.77
CA PRO A 90 -30.53 8.42 -10.75
C PRO A 90 -29.69 9.59 -10.19
N VAL A 91 -29.37 9.60 -8.90
CA VAL A 91 -28.59 10.64 -8.21
C VAL A 91 -27.09 10.57 -8.54
N HIS A 92 -26.60 9.46 -9.10
CA HIS A 92 -25.19 9.29 -9.51
C HIS A 92 -24.84 9.91 -10.87
N LEU A 93 -25.79 10.54 -11.57
CA LEU A 93 -25.62 11.10 -12.93
C LEU A 93 -24.99 12.50 -13.00
N LYS A 94 -24.44 13.06 -11.92
CA LYS A 94 -23.70 14.33 -12.04
C LYS A 94 -22.30 14.06 -12.62
N SER A 95 -22.16 14.28 -13.92
CA SER A 95 -20.95 14.06 -14.74
C SER A 95 -19.84 15.11 -14.54
N GLY A 96 -19.61 15.56 -13.30
CA GLY A 96 -18.50 16.47 -12.99
C GLY A 96 -17.18 15.72 -12.82
N PHE A 97 -16.06 16.33 -13.24
CA PHE A 97 -14.70 15.80 -13.08
C PHE A 97 -14.41 15.38 -11.62
N PHE A 98 -14.78 16.23 -10.65
CA PHE A 98 -14.60 15.99 -9.21
C PHE A 98 -15.90 15.61 -8.47
N SER A 99 -17.00 15.38 -9.19
CA SER A 99 -18.31 15.15 -8.58
C SER A 99 -18.41 13.85 -7.79
N TRP A 100 -17.43 12.94 -7.90
CA TRP A 100 -17.39 11.67 -7.18
C TRP A 100 -16.86 11.81 -5.75
N ILE A 101 -16.01 12.81 -5.48
CA ILE A 101 -15.29 12.94 -4.21
C ILE A 101 -16.27 13.14 -3.05
N LEU A 102 -17.20 14.10 -3.18
CA LEU A 102 -18.13 14.43 -2.11
C LEU A 102 -19.13 13.27 -1.81
N PRO A 103 -19.75 12.62 -2.80
CA PRO A 103 -20.53 11.40 -2.56
C PRO A 103 -19.74 10.30 -1.88
N THR A 104 -18.50 10.03 -2.30
CA THR A 104 -17.64 8.99 -1.70
C THR A 104 -17.35 9.31 -0.24
N LEU A 105 -17.02 10.57 0.09
CA LEU A 105 -16.76 10.98 1.47
C LEU A 105 -18.01 11.02 2.35
N LYS A 106 -19.18 11.32 1.77
CA LYS A 106 -20.46 11.38 2.48
C LYS A 106 -21.10 9.99 2.69
N THR A 107 -20.63 8.96 1.98
CA THR A 107 -21.19 7.61 2.09
C THR A 107 -20.94 7.05 3.49
N SER A 108 -22.01 6.60 4.14
CA SER A 108 -21.92 6.06 5.50
C SER A 108 -21.25 4.69 5.50
N GLU A 109 -20.54 4.37 6.59
CA GLU A 109 -19.89 3.06 6.75
C GLU A 109 -20.91 1.91 6.76
N HIS A 110 -22.12 2.14 7.28
CA HIS A 110 -23.21 1.17 7.23
C HIS A 110 -23.67 0.86 5.81
N THR A 111 -23.75 1.88 4.95
CA THR A 111 -24.08 1.71 3.53
C THR A 111 -23.00 0.90 2.82
N VAL A 112 -21.71 1.19 3.09
CA VAL A 112 -20.59 0.41 2.54
C VAL A 112 -20.64 -1.04 3.01
N LEU A 113 -20.97 -1.27 4.29
CA LEU A 113 -21.11 -2.62 4.86
C LEU A 113 -22.17 -3.46 4.16
N GLN A 114 -23.31 -2.85 3.80
CA GLN A 114 -24.41 -3.53 3.12
C GLN A 114 -24.15 -3.77 1.63
N ILE A 115 -23.51 -2.81 0.94
CA ILE A 115 -23.31 -2.88 -0.51
C ILE A 115 -22.08 -3.70 -0.89
N VAL A 116 -20.98 -3.56 -0.15
CA VAL A 116 -19.67 -4.12 -0.53
C VAL A 116 -19.30 -5.33 0.34
N GLY A 117 -19.65 -5.30 1.63
CA GLY A 117 -19.38 -6.37 2.58
C GLY A 117 -18.36 -6.00 3.67
N LEU A 118 -18.17 -6.92 4.63
CA LEU A 118 -17.34 -6.69 5.81
C LEU A 118 -15.86 -6.45 5.47
N ASP A 119 -15.30 -7.21 4.54
CA ASP A 119 -13.88 -7.13 4.18
C ASP A 119 -13.49 -5.74 3.66
N ALA A 120 -14.31 -5.18 2.77
CA ALA A 120 -14.10 -3.83 2.25
C ALA A 120 -14.20 -2.74 3.34
N VAL A 121 -15.08 -2.93 4.32
CA VAL A 121 -15.19 -2.00 5.46
C VAL A 121 -13.95 -2.08 6.35
N VAL A 122 -13.41 -3.27 6.59
CA VAL A 122 -12.16 -3.45 7.35
C VAL A 122 -10.99 -2.80 6.64
N LEU A 123 -10.89 -2.97 5.32
CA LEU A 123 -9.89 -2.30 4.50
C LEU A 123 -10.05 -0.77 4.56
N LEU A 124 -11.28 -0.26 4.52
CA LEU A 124 -11.56 1.17 4.66
C LEU A 124 -11.17 1.69 6.04
N TYR A 125 -11.40 0.92 7.11
CA TYR A 125 -10.94 1.27 8.46
C TYR A 125 -9.41 1.36 8.52
N PHE A 126 -8.70 0.44 7.87
CA PHE A 126 -7.23 0.48 7.77
C PHE A 126 -6.74 1.74 7.04
N PHE A 127 -7.35 2.12 5.91
CA PHE A 127 -6.98 3.35 5.20
C PHE A 127 -7.31 4.62 6.00
N LYS A 128 -8.49 4.68 6.65
CA LYS A 128 -8.86 5.80 7.53
C LYS A 128 -7.88 5.92 8.71
N LEU A 129 -7.53 4.79 9.32
CA LEU A 129 -6.52 4.71 10.38
C LEU A 129 -5.19 5.31 9.90
N GLY A 130 -4.67 4.83 8.77
CA GLY A 130 -3.43 5.34 8.19
C GLY A 130 -3.49 6.85 7.91
N PHE A 131 -4.55 7.30 7.24
CA PHE A 131 -4.73 8.72 6.90
C PHE A 131 -4.73 9.63 8.14
N PHE A 132 -5.58 9.34 9.14
CA PHE A 132 -5.65 10.18 10.33
C PHE A 132 -4.40 10.09 11.20
N TYR A 133 -3.75 8.92 11.26
CA TYR A 133 -2.48 8.74 11.96
C TYR A 133 -1.38 9.59 11.33
N PHE A 134 -1.12 9.43 10.03
CA PHE A 134 -0.08 10.19 9.33
C PHE A 134 -0.38 11.69 9.32
N LEU A 135 -1.64 12.10 9.20
CA LEU A 135 -2.03 13.52 9.31
C LEU A 135 -1.66 14.08 10.70
N THR A 136 -1.97 13.35 11.77
CA THR A 136 -1.65 13.76 13.13
C THR A 136 -0.13 13.84 13.33
N CYS A 137 0.61 12.81 12.91
CA CYS A 137 2.07 12.81 12.95
C CYS A 137 2.68 13.98 12.17
N THR A 138 2.12 14.29 11.00
CA THR A 138 2.54 15.43 10.16
C THR A 138 2.36 16.74 10.92
N ILE A 139 1.20 16.98 11.53
CA ILE A 139 0.95 18.19 12.33
C ILE A 139 1.99 18.33 13.46
N PHE A 140 2.24 17.26 14.22
CA PHE A 140 3.25 17.29 15.29
C PHE A 140 4.68 17.45 14.75
N ALA A 141 5.01 16.83 13.62
CA ALA A 141 6.32 16.96 13.00
C ALA A 141 6.59 18.39 12.54
N PHE A 142 5.63 19.02 11.85
CA PHE A 142 5.76 20.42 11.42
C PHE A 142 5.71 21.42 12.59
N LEU A 143 5.00 21.11 13.67
CA LEU A 143 4.89 22.00 14.83
C LEU A 143 6.11 21.94 15.76
N PHE A 144 6.74 20.76 15.91
CA PHE A 144 7.83 20.56 16.87
C PHE A 144 9.14 20.10 16.23
N LEU A 145 9.14 19.00 15.47
CA LEU A 145 10.37 18.39 14.96
C LEU A 145 11.07 19.27 13.91
N VAL A 146 10.32 19.86 12.97
CA VAL A 146 10.88 20.71 11.92
C VAL A 146 11.50 21.99 12.50
N PRO A 147 10.82 22.77 13.37
CA PRO A 147 11.44 23.94 14.01
C PRO A 147 12.69 23.60 14.83
N ILE A 148 12.68 22.49 15.57
CA ILE A 148 13.83 22.04 16.38
C ILE A 148 15.00 21.66 15.47
N ASN A 149 14.74 20.96 14.36
CA ASN A 149 15.77 20.62 13.39
C ASN A 149 16.38 21.89 12.74
N ILE A 150 15.56 22.88 12.39
CA ILE A 150 16.05 24.15 11.84
C ILE A 150 16.86 24.93 12.88
N HIS A 151 16.47 24.91 14.16
CA HIS A 151 17.21 25.58 15.22
C HIS A 151 18.62 25.00 15.42
N GLU A 152 18.74 23.67 15.48
CA GLU A 152 20.01 23.00 15.76
C GLU A 152 20.90 22.90 14.53
N ASN A 153 20.32 22.60 13.37
CA ASN A 153 21.08 22.28 12.16
C ASN A 153 21.09 23.43 11.13
N GLY A 154 20.27 24.45 11.31
CA GLY A 154 20.19 25.62 10.43
C GLY A 154 19.62 25.33 9.03
N THR A 155 19.14 24.11 8.80
CA THR A 155 18.62 23.64 7.52
C THR A 155 17.39 22.75 7.73
N THR A 156 16.51 22.69 6.73
CA THR A 156 15.40 21.73 6.65
C THR A 156 15.87 20.35 6.17
N GLU A 157 17.08 20.28 5.60
CA GLU A 157 17.66 19.02 5.11
C GLU A 157 18.25 18.21 6.28
N GLY A 158 18.24 16.88 6.15
CA GLY A 158 18.67 15.97 7.22
C GLY A 158 20.17 15.96 7.54
N VAL A 159 20.97 16.74 6.81
CA VAL A 159 22.42 16.84 6.98
C VAL A 159 22.81 18.31 7.20
N PRO A 160 23.39 18.68 8.35
CA PRO A 160 23.92 20.02 8.55
C PRO A 160 24.98 20.36 7.49
N PRO A 161 24.94 21.54 6.87
CA PRO A 161 26.08 22.04 6.11
C PRO A 161 27.28 22.21 7.06
N ASP A 162 28.50 22.05 6.55
CA ASP A 162 29.73 22.27 7.34
C ASP A 162 29.67 23.66 8.00
N PRO A 163 30.17 23.86 9.24
CA PRO A 163 29.90 25.08 10.00
C PRO A 163 30.64 26.29 9.42
N PRO A 164 29.93 27.41 9.14
CA PRO A 164 30.51 28.68 9.56
C PRO A 164 29.52 29.62 10.28
N SER A 165 30.05 30.20 11.37
CA SER A 165 29.64 31.40 12.13
C SER A 165 28.42 31.33 13.08
N PRO A 166 28.55 31.90 14.29
CA PRO A 166 27.48 31.94 15.29
C PRO A 166 26.41 32.95 14.87
N LYS A 167 25.20 32.47 14.56
CA LYS A 167 24.06 33.35 14.29
C LYS A 167 23.45 33.82 15.61
N LEU A 168 23.15 35.11 15.67
CA LEU A 168 22.59 35.89 16.78
C LEU A 168 21.30 35.30 17.41
N LEU A 169 20.66 34.34 16.75
CA LEU A 169 19.46 33.64 17.23
C LEU A 169 19.75 32.56 18.29
N ARG A 170 21.01 32.14 18.48
CA ARG A 170 21.39 31.17 19.52
C ARG A 170 21.16 31.69 20.95
N SER A 171 21.25 33.01 21.14
CA SER A 171 21.15 33.64 22.47
C SER A 171 19.73 33.67 23.05
N LEU A 172 18.69 33.51 22.22
CA LEU A 172 17.30 33.51 22.69
C LEU A 172 16.86 32.12 23.19
N GLY A 173 17.39 31.03 22.64
CA GLY A 173 17.13 29.66 23.09
C GLY A 173 17.96 29.24 24.32
N GLU A 174 19.12 29.87 24.52
CA GLU A 174 20.02 29.60 25.66
C GLU A 174 19.37 29.86 27.03
N GLN A 175 18.27 30.63 27.13
CA GLN A 175 17.58 30.87 28.41
C GLN A 175 16.57 29.78 28.81
N VAL A 176 16.05 28.99 27.85
CA VAL A 176 15.07 27.93 28.12
C VAL A 176 15.75 26.58 28.37
N ALA A 177 16.94 26.35 27.79
CA ALA A 177 17.67 25.08 27.88
C ALA A 177 18.55 24.93 29.14
N GLN A 178 18.81 25.99 29.90
CA GLN A 178 19.70 25.96 31.08
C GLN A 178 19.26 25.00 32.21
N PRO A 179 17.96 24.86 32.56
CA PRO A 179 17.58 23.97 33.67
C PRO A 179 17.66 22.48 33.29
N LEU A 180 17.49 22.15 32.02
CA LEU A 180 17.48 20.76 31.55
C LEU A 180 18.88 20.22 31.26
N ASN A 181 19.80 21.05 30.77
CA ASN A 181 21.20 20.65 30.60
C ASN A 181 21.88 20.35 31.95
N PHE A 182 21.48 21.04 33.02
CA PHE A 182 21.98 20.77 34.38
C PHE A 182 21.55 19.40 34.92
N LEU A 183 20.35 18.92 34.58
CA LEU A 183 19.84 17.61 35.04
C LEU A 183 20.58 16.41 34.42
N PHE A 184 21.26 16.58 33.30
CA PHE A 184 21.96 15.51 32.58
C PHE A 184 23.50 15.68 32.54
N SER A 185 24.05 16.75 33.12
CA SER A 185 25.49 17.04 33.19
C SER A 185 26.06 16.95 34.61
N ASP A 186 25.62 15.99 35.42
CA ASP A 186 26.28 15.70 36.69
C ASP A 186 27.52 14.82 36.44
N ASP A 187 28.71 15.43 36.46
CA ASP A 187 30.03 14.86 36.15
C ASP A 187 30.50 13.75 37.11
N LYS A 188 29.62 13.19 37.94
CA LYS A 188 29.97 12.21 38.98
C LYS A 188 29.99 10.75 38.52
N TYR A 189 29.46 10.44 37.35
CA TYR A 189 29.39 9.07 36.85
C TYR A 189 30.06 8.98 35.48
N ASN A 190 31.12 8.17 35.39
CA ASN A 190 31.89 7.93 34.18
C ASN A 190 31.09 7.00 33.25
N TRP A 191 30.04 7.54 32.64
CA TRP A 191 29.23 6.81 31.65
C TRP A 191 30.04 6.59 30.36
N PRO A 192 29.82 5.47 29.63
CA PRO A 192 30.48 5.20 28.36
C PRO A 192 30.34 6.40 27.39
N ASP A 193 31.39 6.71 26.60
CA ASP A 193 31.49 7.88 25.69
C ASP A 193 30.28 8.11 24.75
N LEU A 194 29.39 7.13 24.62
CA LEU A 194 28.11 7.22 23.91
C LEU A 194 27.15 8.26 24.53
N THR A 195 27.20 8.51 25.84
CA THR A 195 26.28 9.46 26.50
C THR A 195 26.80 10.89 26.53
N LYS A 196 28.09 11.13 26.29
CA LYS A 196 28.70 12.47 26.34
C LYS A 196 28.29 13.38 25.16
N ASN A 197 27.78 12.79 24.08
CA ASN A 197 27.32 13.49 22.88
C ASN A 197 25.79 13.55 22.77
N VAL A 198 25.05 13.22 23.82
CA VAL A 198 23.58 13.24 23.81
C VAL A 198 23.10 14.68 23.94
N THR A 199 22.82 15.32 22.81
CA THR A 199 22.20 16.65 22.78
C THR A 199 20.69 16.56 23.00
N LEU A 200 20.08 17.66 23.46
CA LEU A 200 18.63 17.81 23.64
C LEU A 200 17.85 17.39 22.37
N TYR A 201 18.42 17.68 21.20
CA TYR A 201 17.92 17.22 19.91
C TYR A 201 17.66 15.70 19.86
N HIS A 202 18.62 14.88 20.30
CA HIS A 202 18.48 13.42 20.30
C HIS A 202 17.43 12.95 21.31
N CYS A 203 17.36 13.57 22.49
CA CYS A 203 16.35 13.28 23.50
C CYS A 203 14.93 13.60 23.01
N VAL A 204 14.75 14.72 22.28
CA VAL A 204 13.46 15.08 21.68
C VAL A 204 13.04 14.03 20.64
N HIS A 205 13.94 13.63 19.74
CA HIS A 205 13.64 12.61 18.73
C HIS A 205 13.29 11.26 19.35
N LEU A 206 14.01 10.85 20.40
CA LEU A 206 13.70 9.63 21.16
C LEU A 206 12.31 9.73 21.82
N GLY A 207 12.01 10.87 22.46
CA GLY A 207 10.70 11.13 23.07
C GLY A 207 9.56 11.09 22.04
N PHE A 208 9.74 11.74 20.89
CA PHE A 208 8.76 11.73 19.81
C PHE A 208 8.58 10.33 19.19
N THR A 209 9.62 9.51 19.16
CA THR A 209 9.52 8.11 18.70
C THR A 209 8.58 7.30 19.61
N TYR A 210 8.73 7.41 20.93
CA TYR A 210 7.81 6.78 21.87
C TYR A 210 6.40 7.40 21.81
N PHE A 211 6.30 8.72 21.67
CA PHE A 211 5.02 9.42 21.51
C PHE A 211 4.24 8.93 20.29
N PHE A 212 4.87 8.87 19.11
CA PHE A 212 4.23 8.36 17.89
C PHE A 212 3.90 6.87 18.00
N SER A 213 4.75 6.08 18.66
CA SER A 213 4.47 4.66 18.92
C SER A 213 3.22 4.49 19.80
N LEU A 214 3.10 5.24 20.89
CA LEU A 214 1.91 5.21 21.76
C LEU A 214 0.67 5.76 21.05
N LEU A 215 0.83 6.80 20.24
CA LEU A 215 -0.24 7.35 19.41
C LEU A 215 -0.75 6.29 18.42
N LEU A 216 0.17 5.58 17.74
CA LEU A 216 -0.17 4.49 16.83
C LEU A 216 -0.94 3.39 17.56
N LEU A 217 -0.45 2.94 18.72
CA LEU A 217 -1.13 1.94 19.53
C LEU A 217 -2.54 2.38 19.95
N ARG A 218 -2.73 3.66 20.31
CA ARG A 218 -4.05 4.22 20.61
C ARG A 218 -4.97 4.17 19.39
N PHE A 219 -4.51 4.64 18.24
CA PHE A 219 -5.28 4.66 17.00
C PHE A 219 -5.63 3.24 16.53
N LEU A 220 -4.69 2.30 16.66
CA LEU A 220 -4.92 0.89 16.38
C LEU A 220 -5.97 0.29 17.32
N LYS A 221 -5.88 0.58 18.63
CA LYS A 221 -6.87 0.13 19.62
C LYS A 221 -8.27 0.66 19.30
N ILE A 222 -8.42 1.94 18.98
CA ILE A 222 -9.71 2.54 18.62
C ILE A 222 -10.29 1.83 17.39
N THR A 223 -9.46 1.62 16.36
CA THR A 223 -9.89 0.97 15.11
C THR A 223 -10.27 -0.49 15.34
N TYR A 224 -9.51 -1.20 16.18
CA TYR A 224 -9.78 -2.59 16.52
C TYR A 224 -11.08 -2.76 17.32
N LEU A 225 -11.36 -1.86 18.26
CA LEU A 225 -12.63 -1.86 19.01
C LEU A 225 -13.81 -1.61 18.07
N ARG A 226 -13.71 -0.66 17.14
CA ARG A 226 -14.74 -0.44 16.10
C ARG A 226 -14.98 -1.67 15.24
N PHE A 227 -13.92 -2.41 14.90
CA PHE A 227 -14.04 -3.68 14.18
C PHE A 227 -14.79 -4.74 14.99
N ILE A 228 -14.45 -4.91 16.28
CA ILE A 228 -15.12 -5.85 17.17
C ILE A 228 -16.62 -5.55 17.27
N GLU A 229 -17.01 -4.27 17.30
CA GLU A 229 -18.43 -3.88 17.32
C GLU A 229 -19.13 -4.14 15.97
N THR A 230 -18.44 -3.90 14.85
CA THR A 230 -19.02 -4.04 13.51
C THR A 230 -19.25 -5.50 13.12
N LYS A 231 -18.34 -6.41 13.50
CA LYS A 231 -18.34 -7.81 13.07
C LYS A 231 -19.61 -8.58 13.47
N PRO A 232 -20.10 -8.54 14.73
CA PRO A 232 -21.33 -9.21 15.12
C PRO A 232 -22.56 -8.71 14.37
N ILE A 233 -22.65 -7.39 14.15
CA ILE A 233 -23.76 -6.77 13.42
C ILE A 233 -23.82 -7.33 11.98
N PHE A 234 -22.67 -7.41 11.32
CA PHE A 234 -22.57 -7.98 9.99
C PHE A 234 -22.96 -9.47 9.95
N SER A 235 -22.45 -10.25 10.92
CA SER A 235 -22.75 -11.69 11.02
C SER A 235 -24.24 -11.96 11.27
N LEU A 236 -24.88 -11.13 12.10
CA LEU A 236 -26.31 -11.26 12.39
C LEU A 236 -27.15 -10.90 11.17
N ALA A 237 -26.74 -9.89 10.39
CA ALA A 237 -27.41 -9.57 9.13
C ALA A 237 -27.33 -10.72 8.09
N HIS A 238 -26.24 -11.51 8.12
CA HIS A 238 -26.01 -12.62 7.19
C HIS A 238 -26.31 -14.02 7.77
N HIS A 239 -27.05 -14.11 8.87
CA HIS A 239 -27.31 -15.38 9.56
C HIS A 239 -28.02 -16.43 8.69
N SER A 240 -28.81 -16.00 7.71
CA SER A 240 -29.53 -16.89 6.79
C SER A 240 -28.66 -17.42 5.65
N SER A 241 -27.45 -16.88 5.47
CA SER A 241 -26.56 -17.27 4.39
C SER A 241 -26.06 -18.71 4.57
N VAL A 242 -25.99 -19.44 3.46
CA VAL A 242 -25.51 -20.84 3.43
C VAL A 242 -24.11 -20.99 4.04
N PRO A 243 -23.13 -20.11 3.79
CA PRO A 243 -21.78 -20.27 4.36
C PRO A 243 -21.74 -20.21 5.89
N LEU A 244 -22.63 -19.44 6.54
CA LEU A 244 -22.68 -19.35 8.01
C LEU A 244 -23.38 -20.56 8.66
N ARG A 245 -24.16 -21.32 7.89
CA ARG A 245 -24.92 -22.50 8.33
C ARG A 245 -24.29 -23.83 7.91
N THR A 246 -23.22 -23.77 7.12
CA THR A 246 -22.52 -24.95 6.58
C THR A 246 -21.23 -25.18 7.36
N LEU A 247 -21.01 -26.41 7.80
CA LEU A 247 -19.77 -26.83 8.44
C LEU A 247 -18.95 -27.67 7.47
N ILE A 248 -17.65 -27.39 7.39
CA ILE A 248 -16.70 -28.24 6.67
C ILE A 248 -16.11 -29.22 7.69
N ILE A 249 -16.23 -30.50 7.38
CA ILE A 249 -15.68 -31.59 8.19
C ILE A 249 -14.58 -32.25 7.38
N GLU A 250 -13.39 -32.31 7.96
CA GLU A 250 -12.21 -32.92 7.34
C GLU A 250 -11.93 -34.29 7.98
N ASN A 251 -11.19 -35.14 7.26
CA ASN A 251 -10.72 -36.44 7.74
C ASN A 251 -11.84 -37.39 8.20
N LEU A 252 -12.82 -37.61 7.32
CA LEU A 252 -13.95 -38.46 7.60
C LEU A 252 -13.58 -39.96 7.56
N PRO A 253 -13.96 -40.77 8.57
CA PRO A 253 -13.65 -42.19 8.60
C PRO A 253 -14.37 -42.94 7.47
N LEU A 254 -13.77 -44.04 6.99
CA LEU A 254 -14.22 -44.78 5.80
C LEU A 254 -15.72 -45.17 5.82
N HIS A 255 -16.25 -45.51 6.99
CA HIS A 255 -17.66 -45.91 7.14
C HIS A 255 -18.66 -44.74 7.07
N LEU A 256 -18.21 -43.49 7.18
CA LEU A 256 -19.04 -42.29 7.09
C LEU A 256 -18.88 -41.55 5.75
N GLN A 257 -18.11 -42.06 4.80
CA GLN A 257 -17.87 -41.40 3.49
C GLN A 257 -19.06 -41.43 2.52
N ASN A 258 -20.23 -41.89 2.98
CA ASN A 258 -21.48 -41.85 2.22
C ASN A 258 -22.39 -40.74 2.77
N ASP A 259 -23.04 -40.00 1.87
CA ASP A 259 -23.93 -38.88 2.22
C ASP A 259 -25.04 -39.30 3.20
N GLU A 260 -25.65 -40.46 2.96
CA GLU A 260 -26.73 -41.03 3.78
C GLU A 260 -26.24 -41.42 5.18
N ALA A 261 -25.14 -42.18 5.27
CA ALA A 261 -24.56 -42.60 6.54
C ALA A 261 -24.09 -41.40 7.40
N LEU A 262 -23.55 -40.36 6.75
CA LEU A 262 -23.14 -39.14 7.42
C LEU A 262 -24.36 -38.32 7.91
N PHE A 263 -25.43 -38.28 7.12
CA PHE A 263 -26.68 -37.64 7.49
C PHE A 263 -27.33 -38.32 8.70
N GLU A 264 -27.45 -39.65 8.69
CA GLU A 264 -27.98 -40.42 9.83
C GLU A 264 -27.15 -40.19 11.09
N TYR A 265 -25.82 -40.29 10.99
CA TYR A 265 -24.91 -40.07 12.10
C TYR A 265 -25.13 -38.70 12.77
N PHE A 266 -25.20 -37.62 11.99
CA PHE A 266 -25.41 -36.28 12.55
C PHE A 266 -26.84 -36.03 12.99
N ASN A 267 -27.84 -36.62 12.35
CA ASN A 267 -29.22 -36.50 12.75
C ASN A 267 -29.49 -37.21 14.09
N ASP A 268 -28.80 -38.33 14.35
CA ASP A 268 -28.86 -39.04 15.63
C ASP A 268 -28.05 -38.35 16.73
N LEU A 269 -26.88 -37.79 16.38
CA LEU A 269 -25.98 -37.13 17.33
C LEU A 269 -26.47 -35.72 17.72
N LEU A 270 -26.92 -34.93 16.74
CA LEU A 270 -27.31 -33.54 16.95
C LEU A 270 -28.80 -33.46 17.28
N ARG A 271 -29.13 -32.67 18.30
CA ARG A 271 -30.54 -32.32 18.61
C ARG A 271 -31.14 -31.30 17.63
N PHE A 272 -30.39 -30.90 16.61
CA PHE A 272 -30.78 -29.90 15.62
C PHE A 272 -31.06 -30.60 14.29
N LYS A 273 -32.05 -30.08 13.56
CA LYS A 273 -32.37 -30.57 12.21
C LYS A 273 -31.22 -30.29 11.26
N VAL A 274 -30.62 -31.33 10.70
CA VAL A 274 -29.66 -31.23 9.60
C VAL A 274 -30.43 -30.91 8.32
N GLU A 275 -30.00 -29.86 7.60
CA GLU A 275 -30.66 -29.43 6.34
C GLU A 275 -30.26 -30.30 5.15
N SER A 276 -28.95 -30.49 4.97
CA SER A 276 -28.37 -31.30 3.89
C SER A 276 -26.94 -31.69 4.23
N VAL A 277 -26.48 -32.82 3.70
CA VAL A 277 -25.11 -33.30 3.84
C VAL A 277 -24.60 -33.69 2.46
N ASN A 278 -23.42 -33.20 2.08
CA ASN A 278 -22.78 -33.51 0.81
C ASN A 278 -21.33 -33.92 1.08
N VAL A 279 -20.96 -35.15 0.71
CA VAL A 279 -19.55 -35.61 0.74
C VAL A 279 -18.87 -35.19 -0.55
N VAL A 280 -17.81 -34.39 -0.40
CA VAL A 280 -16.99 -33.94 -1.53
C VAL A 280 -16.22 -35.14 -2.10
N ARG A 281 -16.43 -35.41 -3.40
CA ARG A 281 -15.73 -36.46 -4.14
C ARG A 281 -14.46 -35.90 -4.79
N ASP A 282 -13.47 -36.75 -5.03
CA ASP A 282 -12.30 -36.35 -5.81
C ASP A 282 -12.70 -36.06 -7.26
N VAL A 283 -12.60 -34.79 -7.64
CA VAL A 283 -12.90 -34.27 -8.99
C VAL A 283 -11.65 -33.86 -9.75
N SER A 284 -10.45 -34.27 -9.29
CA SER A 284 -9.17 -33.86 -9.87
C SER A 284 -9.06 -34.17 -11.37
N GLY A 285 -9.66 -35.26 -11.84
CA GLY A 285 -9.72 -35.60 -13.26
C GLY A 285 -10.74 -34.79 -14.08
N LEU A 286 -11.81 -34.29 -13.45
CA LEU A 286 -12.88 -33.56 -14.13
C LEU A 286 -12.52 -32.08 -14.35
N VAL A 287 -11.85 -31.45 -13.40
CA VAL A 287 -11.40 -30.05 -13.49
C VAL A 287 -10.64 -29.72 -14.78
N PRO A 288 -9.63 -30.51 -15.22
CA PRO A 288 -8.92 -30.23 -16.47
C PRO A 288 -9.80 -30.43 -17.71
N LEU A 289 -10.73 -31.39 -17.69
CA LEU A 289 -11.69 -31.61 -18.79
C LEU A 289 -12.65 -30.43 -18.91
N LEU A 290 -13.16 -29.92 -17.79
CA LEU A 290 -14.00 -28.72 -17.75
C LEU A 290 -13.24 -27.50 -18.27
N SER A 291 -11.98 -27.34 -17.88
CA SER A 291 -11.11 -26.25 -18.34
C SER A 291 -10.87 -26.31 -19.85
N ARG A 292 -10.65 -27.51 -20.41
CA ARG A 292 -10.54 -27.71 -21.86
C ARG A 292 -11.84 -27.35 -22.58
N ARG A 293 -12.99 -27.76 -22.04
CA ARG A 293 -14.30 -27.39 -22.57
C ARG A 293 -14.50 -25.88 -22.56
N THR A 294 -14.21 -25.20 -21.45
CA THR A 294 -14.33 -23.74 -21.34
C THR A 294 -13.43 -23.03 -22.34
N LYS A 295 -12.18 -23.48 -22.50
CA LYS A 295 -11.26 -22.92 -23.50
C LYS A 295 -11.78 -23.11 -24.93
N ALA A 296 -12.30 -24.29 -25.24
CA ALA A 296 -12.89 -24.56 -26.55
C ALA A 296 -14.13 -23.68 -26.82
N LEU A 297 -14.97 -23.46 -25.80
CA LEU A 297 -16.13 -22.56 -25.90
C LEU A 297 -15.71 -21.11 -26.12
N ILE A 298 -14.75 -20.59 -25.37
CA ILE A 298 -14.24 -19.22 -25.55
C ILE A 298 -13.66 -19.04 -26.95
N ASN A 299 -12.87 -20.02 -27.44
CA ASN A 299 -12.33 -19.97 -28.79
C ASN A 299 -13.44 -19.99 -29.87
N LEU A 300 -14.51 -20.75 -29.63
CA LEU A 300 -15.67 -20.80 -30.53
C LEU A 300 -16.43 -19.47 -30.49
N GLU A 301 -16.64 -18.89 -29.31
CA GLU A 301 -17.24 -17.56 -29.14
C GLU A 301 -16.40 -16.47 -29.82
N GLU A 302 -15.07 -16.51 -29.71
CA GLU A 302 -14.17 -15.57 -30.38
C GLU A 302 -14.24 -15.72 -31.91
N ALA A 303 -14.23 -16.96 -32.41
CA ALA A 303 -14.37 -17.22 -33.84
C ALA A 303 -15.75 -16.77 -34.36
N TRP A 304 -16.80 -17.01 -33.59
CA TRP A 304 -18.16 -16.58 -33.90
C TRP A 304 -18.29 -15.06 -33.90
N ALA A 305 -17.75 -14.37 -32.88
CA ALA A 305 -17.74 -12.92 -32.80
C ALA A 305 -16.93 -12.28 -33.95
N LYS A 306 -15.81 -12.89 -34.33
CA LYS A 306 -15.01 -12.46 -35.48
C LYS A 306 -15.74 -12.65 -36.80
N TRP A 307 -16.49 -13.75 -36.95
CA TRP A 307 -17.30 -14.02 -38.14
C TRP A 307 -18.49 -13.07 -38.25
N LEU A 308 -19.21 -12.84 -37.14
CA LEU A 308 -20.38 -11.95 -37.10
C LEU A 308 -19.98 -10.46 -37.23
N GLY A 309 -18.79 -10.09 -36.77
CA GLY A 309 -18.35 -8.71 -36.65
C GLY A 309 -19.05 -7.98 -35.50
N ASN A 310 -18.83 -6.67 -35.35
CA ASN A 310 -19.57 -5.86 -34.37
C ASN A 310 -20.95 -5.46 -34.96
N PRO A 311 -22.08 -6.02 -34.46
CA PRO A 311 -23.40 -5.68 -34.95
C PRO A 311 -23.84 -4.27 -34.55
N VAL A 312 -23.25 -3.68 -33.50
CA VAL A 312 -23.65 -2.39 -32.95
C VAL A 312 -22.68 -1.31 -33.43
N ARG A 313 -23.09 -0.53 -34.45
CA ARG A 313 -22.36 0.63 -34.96
C ARG A 313 -23.06 1.94 -34.55
N GLY A 314 -22.27 2.96 -34.19
CA GLY A 314 -22.77 4.33 -33.96
C GLY A 314 -23.52 4.52 -32.63
N GLU A 315 -24.58 5.34 -32.63
CA GLU A 315 -25.36 5.76 -31.46
C GLU A 315 -26.12 4.60 -30.76
N ALA A 316 -26.28 3.45 -31.44
CA ALA A 316 -26.90 2.25 -30.88
C ALA A 316 -26.09 1.61 -29.74
N ALA A 317 -24.80 1.92 -29.60
CA ALA A 317 -23.96 1.43 -28.50
C ALA A 317 -24.33 2.03 -27.14
N LEU A 318 -24.98 3.20 -27.12
CA LEU A 318 -25.42 3.84 -25.87
C LEU A 318 -26.67 3.20 -25.26
N ASN A 319 -27.51 2.56 -26.09
CA ASN A 319 -28.75 1.88 -25.70
C ASN A 319 -28.66 0.36 -25.98
N TYR A 320 -27.52 -0.25 -25.65
CA TYR A 320 -27.28 -1.67 -25.89
C TYR A 320 -28.15 -2.53 -24.97
N HIS A 321 -29.20 -3.12 -25.52
CA HIS A 321 -30.01 -4.15 -24.86
C HIS A 321 -29.59 -5.53 -25.37
N PRO A 322 -28.80 -6.29 -24.61
CA PRO A 322 -28.20 -7.54 -25.08
C PRO A 322 -29.24 -8.59 -25.49
N GLU A 323 -30.39 -8.64 -24.83
CA GLU A 323 -31.45 -9.62 -25.15
C GLU A 323 -32.20 -9.29 -26.45
N GLU A 324 -32.43 -8.01 -26.73
CA GLU A 324 -33.10 -7.57 -27.96
C GLU A 324 -32.20 -7.76 -29.19
N GLU A 325 -30.90 -7.46 -29.05
CA GLU A 325 -29.92 -7.66 -30.12
C GLU A 325 -29.63 -9.16 -30.35
N LEU A 326 -29.55 -9.97 -29.29
CA LEU A 326 -29.44 -11.43 -29.44
C LEU A 326 -30.67 -12.02 -30.13
N ALA A 327 -31.88 -11.56 -29.76
CA ALA A 327 -33.11 -11.95 -30.43
C ALA A 327 -33.11 -11.53 -31.91
N ARG A 328 -32.67 -10.30 -32.23
CA ARG A 328 -32.49 -9.87 -33.62
C ARG A 328 -31.55 -10.79 -34.39
N ILE A 329 -30.41 -11.16 -33.82
CA ILE A 329 -29.41 -12.01 -34.49
C ILE A 329 -29.94 -13.45 -34.70
N VAL A 330 -30.63 -14.01 -33.70
CA VAL A 330 -31.14 -15.39 -33.74
C VAL A 330 -32.37 -15.51 -34.65
N TYR A 331 -33.23 -14.49 -34.68
CA TYR A 331 -34.50 -14.53 -35.39
C TYR A 331 -34.51 -13.76 -36.72
N HIS A 332 -33.39 -13.16 -37.17
CA HIS A 332 -33.35 -12.50 -38.47
C HIS A 332 -33.57 -13.51 -39.62
N PRO A 333 -34.58 -13.34 -40.48
CA PRO A 333 -34.69 -14.09 -41.72
C PRO A 333 -33.52 -13.72 -42.64
N ARG A 334 -32.91 -14.73 -43.27
CA ARG A 334 -31.76 -14.61 -44.19
C ARG A 334 -32.16 -14.06 -45.57
N ASP A 335 -32.88 -12.96 -45.64
CA ASP A 335 -33.21 -12.32 -46.92
C ASP A 335 -32.82 -10.85 -46.84
N ASP A 336 -31.59 -10.54 -47.23
CA ASP A 336 -31.13 -9.23 -47.78
C ASP A 336 -29.58 -9.10 -47.75
N GLN A 337 -28.87 -10.13 -48.24
CA GLN A 337 -27.52 -9.92 -48.77
C GLN A 337 -27.57 -10.05 -50.29
N THR A 338 -27.92 -8.95 -50.97
CA THR A 338 -27.53 -8.79 -52.37
C THR A 338 -26.00 -8.73 -52.44
N PRO A 339 -25.34 -9.59 -53.25
CA PRO A 339 -23.90 -9.53 -53.40
C PRO A 339 -23.55 -8.26 -54.19
N ASN A 340 -22.97 -7.27 -53.52
CA ASN A 340 -22.40 -6.12 -54.23
C ASN A 340 -21.12 -6.55 -54.93
N ARG A 341 -21.15 -6.33 -56.25
CA ARG A 341 -20.14 -6.61 -57.27
C ARG A 341 -19.03 -5.57 -57.26
#